data_AF-A0A0E3PJY0-F1
#
_entry.id   AF-A0A0E3PJY0-F1
#
_cell.length_a   1.000
_cell.length_b   1.000
_cell.length_c   1.000
_cell.angle_alpha   90.00
_cell.angle_beta   90.00
_cell.angle_gamma   90.00
#
_symmetry.space_group_name_H-M   'P 1'
#
loop_
_entity.id
_entity.type
_entity.pdbx_description
1 polymer ?
#
loop_
_entity_poly.entity_id
_entity_poly.type
_entity_poly.pdbx_seq_one_letter_code
_entity_poly.pdbx_strand_id
1 'polypeptide(L)'
;MVQNAEEIQTKNVNGKNKTYSIEFFQGAGAIICTYKGEKRNRENLNQVPYIERYGGKAVQIIGCLSLVLGIAILVGTVRIMNYLAELNFEESIYTSVFLTGLYPGIKICSIGNSLLWKAGYVKATRCKRCHRNYAYEEREEPDVKEISTEDSYAVTVTRHWRCKYCGHIDNSKSPEKIKAYKGLKEMKKVTGEVKCEKCGRTEFNFEYRNPDVKEDPFGTTVVETTTKYYKCNYCGNLNITEEETVYETTPWDFL
;
A
#
# COMPACT_ATOMS: atom_id res chain seq x y z
N MET A 1 22.14 13.82 27.26
CA MET A 1 22.98 12.61 27.32
C MET A 1 22.25 11.53 26.54
N VAL A 2 22.78 11.16 25.37
CA VAL A 2 22.25 10.09 24.51
C VAL A 2 22.68 8.77 25.13
N GLN A 3 21.76 7.92 25.59
CA GLN A 3 22.09 6.57 26.01
C GLN A 3 21.83 5.59 24.85
N ASN A 4 22.93 4.95 24.43
CA ASN A 4 23.08 3.72 23.66
C ASN A 4 21.96 3.37 22.66
N ALA A 5 22.24 3.60 21.38
CA ALA A 5 21.65 2.80 20.31
C ALA A 5 22.21 1.37 20.47
N GLU A 6 21.40 0.43 20.97
CA GLU A 6 21.72 -0.99 20.85
C GLU A 6 21.18 -1.46 19.49
N GLU A 7 22.09 -1.81 18.58
CA GLU A 7 21.73 -2.56 17.37
C GLU A 7 21.37 -3.98 17.80
N ILE A 8 20.10 -4.35 17.61
CA ILE A 8 19.65 -5.72 17.83
C ILE A 8 19.45 -6.36 16.46
N GLN A 9 20.33 -7.30 16.11
CA GLN A 9 20.13 -8.14 14.94
C GLN A 9 19.23 -9.31 15.32
N THR A 10 17.94 -9.23 15.01
CA THR A 10 17.05 -10.39 15.09
C THR A 10 16.95 -11.08 13.74
N LYS A 11 17.02 -12.41 13.75
CA LYS A 11 16.82 -13.23 12.55
C LYS A 11 15.32 -13.46 12.39
N ASN A 12 14.78 -13.07 11.24
CA ASN A 12 13.38 -13.31 10.92
C ASN A 12 13.16 -14.75 10.42
N VAL A 13 11.93 -15.25 10.58
CA VAL A 13 11.46 -16.61 10.21
C VAL A 13 11.58 -16.87 8.69
N ASN A 14 11.58 -15.81 7.87
CA ASN A 14 11.70 -15.88 6.41
C ASN A 14 13.12 -15.66 5.86
N GLY A 15 14.17 -15.64 6.69
CA GLY A 15 15.57 -15.55 6.23
C GLY A 15 15.99 -14.22 5.61
N LYS A 16 15.14 -13.20 5.60
CA LYS A 16 15.49 -11.82 5.20
C LYS A 16 16.10 -11.09 6.39
N ASN A 17 17.35 -10.64 6.27
CA ASN A 17 18.03 -9.88 7.30
C ASN A 17 17.42 -8.47 7.41
N LYS A 18 16.59 -8.23 8.43
CA LYS A 18 16.17 -6.88 8.84
C LYS A 18 17.10 -6.41 9.95
N THR A 19 17.57 -5.17 9.88
CA THR A 19 18.39 -4.57 10.94
C THR A 19 17.48 -3.72 11.83
N TYR A 20 17.26 -4.15 13.06
CA TYR A 20 16.50 -3.36 14.03
C TYR A 20 17.49 -2.47 14.79
N SER A 21 17.23 -1.16 14.81
CA SER A 21 17.97 -0.21 15.64
C SER A 21 17.02 0.32 16.70
N ILE A 22 17.17 -0.14 17.94
CA ILE A 22 16.29 0.31 19.01
C ILE A 22 16.85 1.62 19.57
N GLU A 23 16.26 2.73 19.13
CA GLU A 23 16.55 4.06 19.67
C GLU A 23 15.55 4.40 20.77
N PHE A 24 15.94 4.21 22.03
CA PHE A 24 15.14 4.66 23.17
C PHE A 24 15.23 6.18 23.33
N PHE A 25 14.30 6.92 22.74
CA PHE A 25 14.11 8.33 23.07
C PHE A 25 13.47 8.48 24.46
N GLN A 26 14.11 9.28 25.32
CA GLN A 26 13.72 9.54 26.71
C GLN A 26 12.20 9.79 26.82
N GLY A 27 11.50 8.87 27.49
CA GLY A 27 10.11 9.01 27.91
C GLY A 27 9.04 8.42 26.98
N ALA A 28 9.32 8.18 25.70
CA ALA A 28 8.29 7.79 24.72
C ALA A 28 8.37 6.34 24.20
N GLY A 29 9.40 5.57 24.58
CA GLY A 29 9.50 4.14 24.24
C GLY A 29 9.27 3.83 22.76
N ALA A 30 10.00 4.50 21.86
CA ALA A 30 9.89 4.26 20.42
C ALA A 30 10.81 3.12 19.97
N ILE A 31 10.32 2.25 19.11
CA ILE A 31 11.12 1.25 18.39
C ILE A 31 11.17 1.69 16.93
N ILE A 32 12.38 1.80 16.40
CA ILE A 32 12.63 2.18 15.01
C ILE A 32 13.19 0.95 14.28
N CYS A 33 12.55 0.56 13.20
CA CYS A 33 13.04 -0.49 12.33
C CYS A 33 13.43 0.13 10.99
N THR A 34 14.62 -0.21 10.49
CA THR A 34 15.09 0.26 9.18
C THR A 34 15.60 -0.91 8.38
N TYR A 35 15.04 -1.14 7.20
CA TYR A 35 15.46 -2.24 6.34
C TYR A 35 15.29 -1.90 4.86
N LYS A 36 15.94 -2.67 3.99
CA LYS A 36 15.75 -2.58 2.55
C LYS A 36 14.47 -3.30 2.15
N GLY A 37 13.53 -2.57 1.58
CA GLY A 37 12.32 -3.12 0.99
C GLY A 37 12.57 -3.66 -0.41
N GLU A 38 11.52 -4.20 -1.04
CA GLU A 38 11.63 -4.75 -2.38
C GLU A 38 11.37 -3.69 -3.46
N LYS A 39 12.11 -3.82 -4.57
CA LYS A 39 11.78 -3.11 -5.80
C LYS A 39 10.45 -3.64 -6.31
N ARG A 40 9.49 -2.75 -6.45
CA ARG A 40 8.15 -3.10 -6.90
C ARG A 40 8.09 -2.94 -8.41
N ASN A 41 7.78 -4.02 -9.12
CA ASN A 41 7.69 -3.96 -10.57
C ASN A 41 6.51 -3.07 -10.98
N ARG A 42 6.83 -1.90 -11.54
CA ARG A 42 5.86 -0.94 -12.09
C ARG A 42 5.74 -1.07 -13.62
N GLU A 43 6.30 -2.11 -14.23
CA GLU A 43 6.34 -2.31 -15.70
C GLU A 43 4.96 -2.48 -16.35
N ASN A 44 3.93 -2.92 -15.61
CA ASN A 44 2.55 -2.94 -16.13
C ASN A 44 1.99 -1.55 -16.47
N LEU A 45 2.74 -0.48 -16.18
CA LEU A 45 2.45 0.87 -16.60
C LEU A 45 3.02 1.11 -18.00
N ASN A 46 2.41 0.47 -18.99
CA ASN A 46 2.67 0.70 -20.41
C ASN A 46 2.83 2.20 -20.69
N GLN A 47 3.90 2.57 -21.41
CA GLN A 47 4.01 3.89 -22.02
C GLN A 47 2.71 4.14 -22.80
N VAL A 48 2.01 5.22 -22.47
CA VAL A 48 0.72 5.50 -23.11
C VAL A 48 1.01 6.44 -24.26
N PRO A 49 0.99 5.97 -25.52
CA PRO A 49 1.33 6.82 -26.67
C PRO A 49 0.41 8.05 -26.78
N TYR A 50 -0.80 7.97 -26.23
CA TYR A 50 -1.74 9.09 -26.16
C TYR A 50 -1.22 10.29 -25.37
N ILE A 51 -0.44 10.09 -24.28
CA ILE A 51 0.05 11.23 -23.48
C ILE A 51 1.20 11.94 -24.19
N GLU A 52 2.04 11.23 -24.93
CA GLU A 52 3.09 11.84 -25.76
C GLU A 52 2.50 12.63 -26.93
N ARG A 53 1.41 12.14 -27.53
CA ARG A 53 0.75 12.78 -28.69
C ARG A 53 -0.11 13.99 -28.32
N TYR A 54 -0.94 13.88 -27.28
CA TYR A 54 -1.95 14.89 -26.94
C TYR A 54 -1.57 15.76 -25.72
N GLY A 55 -0.55 15.35 -24.96
CA GLY A 55 -0.15 16.00 -23.72
C GLY A 55 -0.99 15.59 -22.51
N GLY A 56 -0.37 15.61 -21.32
CA GLY A 56 -1.00 15.12 -20.09
C GLY A 56 -2.27 15.85 -19.68
N LYS A 57 -2.36 17.17 -19.93
CA LYS A 57 -3.56 17.97 -19.62
C LYS A 57 -4.77 17.57 -20.48
N ALA A 58 -4.56 17.34 -21.78
CA ALA A 58 -5.64 16.94 -22.68
C ALA A 58 -6.17 15.55 -22.32
N VAL A 59 -5.27 14.59 -22.02
CA VAL A 59 -5.67 13.25 -21.58
C VAL A 59 -6.45 13.30 -20.26
N GLN A 60 -6.08 14.18 -19.34
CA GLN A 60 -6.84 14.38 -18.10
C GLN A 60 -8.24 14.92 -18.38
N ILE A 61 -8.38 15.94 -19.25
CA ILE A 61 -9.68 16.50 -19.64
C ILE A 61 -10.57 15.43 -20.30
N ILE A 62 -10.02 14.67 -21.25
CA ILE A 62 -10.75 13.59 -21.92
C ILE A 62 -11.19 12.54 -20.90
N GLY A 63 -10.32 12.14 -19.97
CA GLY A 63 -10.67 11.20 -18.91
C GLY A 63 -11.83 11.69 -18.02
N CYS A 64 -11.82 12.96 -17.62
CA CYS A 64 -12.92 13.58 -16.88
C CYS A 64 -14.22 13.63 -17.70
N LEU A 65 -14.16 14.04 -18.96
CA LEU A 65 -15.32 14.08 -19.85
C LEU A 65 -15.92 12.68 -20.07
N SER A 66 -15.08 11.66 -20.26
CA SER A 66 -15.52 10.27 -20.35
C SER A 66 -16.24 9.82 -19.07
N LEU A 67 -15.71 10.13 -17.88
CA LEU A 67 -16.39 9.80 -16.63
C LEU A 67 -17.77 10.47 -16.52
N VAL A 68 -17.86 11.76 -16.81
CA VAL A 68 -19.13 12.50 -16.76
C VAL A 68 -20.14 11.92 -17.75
N LEU A 69 -19.71 11.64 -18.98
CA LEU A 69 -20.55 11.06 -20.02
C LEU A 69 -21.02 9.64 -19.64
N GLY A 70 -20.13 8.81 -19.12
CA GLY A 70 -20.45 7.46 -18.68
C GLY A 70 -21.46 7.45 -17.52
N ILE A 71 -21.28 8.33 -16.52
CA ILE A 71 -22.23 8.50 -15.42
C ILE A 71 -23.59 8.98 -15.93
N ALA A 72 -23.62 9.94 -16.85
CA ALA A 72 -24.87 10.44 -17.45
C ALA A 72 -25.63 9.32 -18.18
N ILE A 73 -24.92 8.47 -18.94
CA ILE A 73 -25.50 7.30 -19.61
C ILE A 73 -26.06 6.31 -18.58
N LEU A 74 -25.31 6.01 -17.51
CA LEU A 74 -25.76 5.09 -16.46
C LEU A 74 -27.02 5.59 -15.76
N VAL A 75 -27.04 6.86 -15.35
CA VAL A 75 -28.21 7.49 -14.72
C VAL A 75 -29.40 7.50 -15.67
N GLY A 76 -29.18 7.88 -16.94
CA GLY A 76 -30.22 7.86 -17.97
C GLY A 76 -30.79 6.46 -18.18
N THR A 77 -29.94 5.44 -18.24
CA THR A 77 -30.35 4.03 -18.39
C THR A 77 -31.20 3.58 -17.22
N VAL A 78 -30.81 3.88 -15.98
CA VAL A 78 -31.60 3.54 -14.78
C VAL A 78 -32.97 4.24 -14.81
N ARG A 79 -33.02 5.50 -15.24
CA ARG A 79 -34.29 6.24 -15.38
C ARG A 79 -35.22 5.62 -16.41
N ILE A 80 -34.68 5.22 -17.57
CA ILE A 80 -35.44 4.53 -18.62
C ILE A 80 -35.95 3.18 -18.10
N MET A 81 -35.11 2.41 -17.41
CA MET A 81 -35.49 1.12 -16.83
C MET A 81 -36.66 1.25 -15.84
N ASN A 82 -36.62 2.24 -14.94
CA ASN A 82 -37.72 2.50 -14.01
C ASN A 82 -39.03 2.87 -14.74
N TYR A 83 -38.94 3.74 -15.76
CA TYR A 83 -40.09 4.12 -16.57
C TYR A 83 -40.70 2.92 -17.33
N LEU A 84 -39.86 2.05 -17.88
CA LEU A 84 -40.32 0.83 -18.55
C LEU A 84 -40.99 -0.15 -17.58
N ALA A 85 -40.47 -0.24 -16.35
CA ALA A 85 -41.04 -1.04 -15.27
C ALA A 85 -42.45 -0.58 -14.88
N GLU A 86 -42.66 0.72 -14.74
CA GLU A 86 -43.99 1.31 -14.48
C GLU A 86 -45.01 0.97 -15.58
N LEU A 87 -44.55 0.84 -16.82
CA LEU A 87 -45.39 0.53 -17.98
C LEU A 87 -45.53 -0.97 -18.26
N ASN A 88 -44.93 -1.85 -17.46
CA ASN A 88 -44.97 -3.31 -17.60
C ASN A 88 -44.59 -3.81 -19.02
N PHE A 89 -43.51 -3.29 -19.58
CA PHE A 89 -42.98 -3.76 -20.87
C PHE A 89 -42.47 -5.22 -20.82
N GLU A 90 -42.27 -5.82 -22.00
CA GLU A 90 -41.69 -7.17 -22.13
C GLU A 90 -40.22 -7.24 -21.67
N GLU A 91 -39.82 -8.40 -21.15
CA GLU A 91 -38.46 -8.69 -20.65
C GLU A 91 -37.35 -8.45 -21.70
N SER A 92 -37.67 -8.69 -22.97
CA SER A 92 -36.77 -8.49 -24.12
C SER A 92 -36.29 -7.04 -24.25
N ILE A 93 -37.14 -6.08 -23.89
CA ILE A 93 -36.87 -4.64 -24.00
C ILE A 93 -35.90 -4.21 -22.89
N TYR A 94 -36.06 -4.72 -21.66
CA TYR A 94 -35.11 -4.45 -20.58
C TYR A 94 -33.71 -4.97 -20.90
N THR A 95 -33.62 -6.16 -21.49
CA THR A 95 -32.34 -6.74 -21.90
C THR A 95 -31.65 -5.87 -22.96
N SER A 96 -32.41 -5.36 -23.93
CA SER A 96 -31.90 -4.43 -24.94
C SER A 96 -31.39 -3.12 -24.34
N VAL A 97 -32.16 -2.51 -23.42
CA VAL A 97 -31.77 -1.27 -22.71
C VAL A 97 -30.53 -1.50 -21.85
N PHE A 98 -30.42 -2.66 -21.19
CA PHE A 98 -29.24 -3.03 -20.43
C PHE A 98 -27.98 -3.12 -21.30
N LEU A 99 -28.06 -3.82 -22.44
CA LEU A 99 -26.92 -3.99 -23.36
C LEU A 99 -26.50 -2.67 -24.03
N THR A 100 -27.46 -1.82 -24.38
CA THR A 100 -27.22 -0.56 -25.10
C THR A 100 -26.92 0.63 -24.20
N GLY A 101 -27.30 0.59 -22.92
CA GLY A 101 -27.07 1.67 -21.97
C GLY A 101 -26.04 1.34 -20.90
N LEU A 102 -26.26 0.26 -20.14
CA LEU A 102 -25.49 -0.03 -18.94
C LEU A 102 -24.07 -0.51 -19.27
N TYR A 103 -23.93 -1.46 -20.19
CA TYR A 103 -22.61 -1.95 -20.62
C TYR A 103 -21.71 -0.83 -21.19
N PRO A 104 -22.13 -0.02 -22.19
CA PRO A 104 -21.30 1.05 -22.71
C PRO A 104 -21.03 2.14 -21.67
N GLY A 105 -22.00 2.45 -20.80
CA GLY A 105 -21.79 3.38 -19.68
C GLY A 105 -20.64 2.95 -18.77
N ILE A 106 -20.63 1.68 -18.34
CA ILE A 106 -19.53 1.10 -17.54
C ILE A 106 -18.21 1.18 -18.30
N LYS A 107 -18.17 0.77 -19.57
CA LYS A 107 -16.94 0.78 -20.38
C LYS A 107 -16.36 2.18 -20.54
N ILE A 108 -17.21 3.17 -20.80
CA ILE A 108 -16.80 4.58 -20.91
C ILE A 108 -16.22 5.07 -19.57
N CYS A 109 -16.86 4.72 -18.44
CA CYS A 109 -16.32 5.03 -17.12
C CYS A 109 -14.95 4.39 -16.87
N SER A 110 -14.79 3.10 -17.21
CA SER A 110 -13.51 2.40 -17.08
C SER A 110 -12.39 3.04 -17.93
N ILE A 111 -12.71 3.46 -19.16
CA ILE A 111 -11.78 4.19 -20.03
C ILE A 111 -11.39 5.52 -19.38
N GLY A 112 -12.37 6.30 -18.91
CA GLY A 112 -12.13 7.58 -18.23
C GLY A 112 -11.20 7.42 -17.02
N ASN A 113 -11.49 6.45 -16.15
CA ASN A 113 -10.67 6.13 -14.99
C ASN A 113 -9.24 5.72 -15.38
N SER A 114 -9.10 4.88 -16.41
CA SER A 114 -7.79 4.46 -16.93
C SER A 114 -6.96 5.65 -17.41
N LEU A 115 -7.58 6.59 -18.14
CA LEU A 115 -6.89 7.79 -18.65
C LEU A 115 -6.43 8.71 -17.52
N LEU A 116 -7.27 8.93 -16.50
CA LEU A 116 -6.91 9.73 -15.32
C LEU A 116 -5.76 9.12 -14.54
N TRP A 117 -5.81 7.80 -14.31
CA TRP A 117 -4.73 7.08 -13.63
C TRP A 117 -3.40 7.21 -14.39
N LYS A 118 -3.45 7.03 -15.72
CA LYS A 118 -2.29 7.20 -16.61
C LYS A 118 -1.73 8.62 -16.56
N ALA A 119 -2.59 9.64 -16.59
CA ALA A 119 -2.16 11.05 -16.49
C ALA A 119 -1.49 11.35 -15.14
N GLY A 120 -2.07 10.85 -14.05
CA GLY A 120 -1.48 10.94 -12.71
C GLY A 120 -0.10 10.28 -12.63
N TYR A 121 0.04 9.09 -13.23
CA TYR A 121 1.29 8.37 -13.28
C TYR A 121 2.39 9.11 -14.06
N VAL A 122 2.06 9.69 -15.21
CA VAL A 122 3.00 10.52 -15.97
C VAL A 122 3.51 11.68 -15.14
N LYS A 123 2.60 12.36 -14.43
CA LYS A 123 2.96 13.48 -13.56
C LYS A 123 3.92 13.02 -12.45
N ALA A 124 3.67 11.84 -11.86
CA ALA A 124 4.51 11.29 -10.80
C ALA A 124 5.90 10.84 -11.28
N THR A 125 6.03 10.42 -12.55
CA THR A 125 7.28 9.90 -13.14
C THR A 125 8.01 10.90 -14.04
N ARG A 126 7.50 12.12 -14.17
CA ARG A 126 8.13 13.19 -14.95
C ARG A 126 9.38 13.69 -14.25
N CYS A 127 10.48 13.80 -15.00
CA CYS A 127 11.72 14.32 -14.43
C CYS A 127 11.57 15.78 -13.97
N LYS A 128 11.94 16.07 -12.73
CA LYS A 128 11.93 17.45 -12.20
C LYS A 128 12.94 18.37 -12.89
N ARG A 129 14.00 17.80 -13.50
CA ARG A 129 15.06 18.55 -14.19
C ARG A 129 14.87 18.69 -15.69
N CYS A 130 14.79 17.59 -16.44
CA CYS A 130 14.66 17.64 -17.91
C CYS A 130 13.21 17.61 -18.41
N HIS A 131 12.24 17.51 -17.49
CA HIS A 131 10.81 17.57 -17.78
C HIS A 131 10.27 16.51 -18.76
N ARG A 132 11.06 15.48 -19.09
CA ARG A 132 10.61 14.33 -19.87
C ARG A 132 9.65 13.46 -19.04
N ASN A 133 8.61 12.96 -19.70
CA ASN A 133 7.65 12.03 -19.12
C ASN A 133 8.28 10.65 -18.95
N TYR A 134 7.75 9.83 -18.03
CA TYR A 134 8.20 8.44 -17.83
C TYR A 134 9.73 8.30 -17.64
N ALA A 135 10.32 9.27 -16.94
CA ALA A 135 11.75 9.49 -16.97
C ALA A 135 12.49 8.85 -15.80
N TYR A 136 11.83 8.76 -14.63
CA TYR A 136 12.43 8.18 -13.44
C TYR A 136 12.32 6.66 -13.43
N GLU A 137 13.45 5.99 -13.22
CA GLU A 137 13.57 4.55 -12.98
C GLU A 137 14.11 4.32 -11.56
N GLU A 138 13.66 3.24 -10.92
CA GLU A 138 14.08 2.90 -9.55
C GLU A 138 15.49 2.31 -9.57
N ARG A 139 16.43 2.97 -8.90
CA ARG A 139 17.85 2.64 -9.01
C ARG A 139 18.29 1.57 -8.02
N GLU A 140 17.75 1.58 -6.81
CA GLU A 140 18.14 0.71 -5.71
C GLU A 140 16.92 0.28 -4.91
N GLU A 141 17.11 -0.69 -4.02
CA GLU A 141 16.06 -1.13 -3.11
C GLU A 141 15.63 0.03 -2.19
N PRO A 142 14.31 0.22 -2.00
CA PRO A 142 13.80 1.32 -1.19
C PRO A 142 14.18 1.15 0.28
N ASP A 143 14.41 2.28 0.97
CA ASP A 143 14.55 2.28 2.42
C ASP A 143 13.18 2.27 3.08
N VAL A 144 12.91 1.26 3.90
CA VAL A 144 11.72 1.21 4.74
C VAL A 144 12.11 1.62 6.15
N LYS A 145 11.37 2.58 6.72
CA LYS A 145 11.45 3.00 8.11
C LYS A 145 10.12 2.77 8.78
N GLU A 146 10.10 1.95 9.81
CA GLU A 146 8.95 1.72 10.67
C GLU A 146 9.21 2.36 12.02
N ILE A 147 8.24 3.12 12.52
CA ILE A 147 8.32 3.80 13.82
C ILE A 147 7.13 3.35 14.64
N SER A 148 7.42 2.80 15.80
CA SER A 148 6.41 2.25 16.69
C SER A 148 6.56 2.81 18.09
N THR A 149 5.58 3.60 18.53
CA THR A 149 5.44 4.10 19.90
C THR A 149 4.44 3.25 20.68
N GLU A 150 4.04 3.64 21.89
CA GLU A 150 2.96 2.95 22.60
C GLU A 150 1.63 3.09 21.86
N ASP A 151 1.34 4.29 21.36
CA ASP A 151 0.02 4.65 20.82
C ASP A 151 -0.06 4.63 19.29
N SER A 152 1.08 4.55 18.59
CA SER A 152 1.09 4.73 17.13
C SER A 152 2.10 3.84 16.44
N TYR A 153 1.78 3.48 15.20
CA TYR A 153 2.65 2.73 14.32
C TYR A 153 2.60 3.35 12.93
N ALA A 154 3.76 3.67 12.37
CA ALA A 154 3.88 4.34 11.09
C ALA A 154 4.97 3.70 10.24
N VAL A 155 4.66 3.51 8.95
CA VAL A 155 5.60 2.99 7.95
C VAL A 155 5.88 4.08 6.92
N THR A 156 7.16 4.32 6.65
CA THR A 156 7.62 5.24 5.61
C THR A 156 8.53 4.49 4.65
N VAL A 157 8.19 4.52 3.36
CA VAL A 157 9.03 3.98 2.29
C VAL A 157 9.68 5.14 1.54
N THR A 158 11.01 5.10 1.44
CA THR A 158 11.81 6.02 0.64
C THR A 158 12.29 5.29 -0.61
N ARG A 159 11.76 5.67 -1.77
CA ARG A 159 12.26 5.16 -3.07
C ARG A 159 13.27 6.12 -3.67
N HIS A 160 14.26 5.54 -4.33
CA HIS A 160 15.36 6.27 -4.97
C HIS A 160 15.26 6.16 -6.48
N TRP A 161 15.18 7.32 -7.12
CA TRP A 161 14.89 7.44 -8.54
C TRP A 161 16.08 8.02 -9.28
N ARG A 162 16.31 7.54 -10.50
CA ARG A 162 17.25 8.13 -11.44
C ARG A 162 16.56 8.41 -12.76
N CYS A 163 16.73 9.62 -13.27
CA CYS A 163 16.24 9.96 -14.60
C CYS A 163 17.09 9.26 -15.66
N LYS A 164 16.48 8.40 -16.48
CA LYS A 164 17.17 7.69 -17.58
C LYS A 164 17.70 8.59 -18.70
N TYR A 165 17.17 9.81 -18.81
CA TYR A 165 17.55 10.75 -19.87
C TYR A 165 18.63 11.76 -19.46
N CYS A 166 18.61 12.27 -18.23
CA CYS A 166 19.56 13.32 -17.78
C CYS A 166 20.35 12.95 -16.52
N GLY A 167 20.16 11.74 -16.00
CA GLY A 167 20.88 11.24 -14.81
C GLY A 167 20.49 11.88 -13.49
N HIS A 168 19.57 12.85 -13.47
CA HIS A 168 19.12 13.49 -12.24
C HIS A 168 18.55 12.48 -11.23
N ILE A 169 19.01 12.58 -9.98
CA ILE A 169 18.62 11.73 -8.86
C ILE A 169 17.53 12.43 -8.07
N ASP A 170 16.52 11.68 -7.65
CA ASP A 170 15.41 12.17 -6.84
C ASP A 170 15.00 11.08 -5.82
N ASN A 171 14.35 11.49 -4.73
CA ASN A 171 13.86 10.57 -3.70
C ASN A 171 12.40 10.87 -3.41
N SER A 172 11.57 9.84 -3.26
CA SER A 172 10.17 10.00 -2.85
C SER A 172 9.93 9.28 -1.53
N LYS A 173 9.33 9.98 -0.56
CA LYS A 173 8.91 9.42 0.73
C LYS A 173 7.40 9.30 0.76
N SER A 174 6.87 8.11 1.02
CA SER A 174 5.43 7.89 1.19
C SER A 174 5.15 6.59 1.96
N PRO A 175 3.96 6.42 2.55
CA PRO A 175 3.55 5.15 3.14
C PRO A 175 3.15 4.09 2.08
N GLU A 176 3.14 4.42 0.78
CA GLU A 176 2.80 3.46 -0.30
C GLU A 176 1.49 2.70 -0.15
N LYS A 177 0.45 3.36 0.37
CA LYS A 177 -0.85 2.75 0.71
C LYS A 177 -0.78 1.64 1.77
N ILE A 178 0.38 1.42 2.38
CA ILE A 178 0.51 0.53 3.53
C ILE A 178 -0.29 1.17 4.66
N LYS A 179 -1.30 0.47 5.15
CA LYS A 179 -1.98 0.88 6.39
C LYS A 179 -1.14 0.37 7.54
N ALA A 180 -0.89 1.21 8.52
CA ALA A 180 -0.12 0.88 9.71
C ALA A 180 -0.87 1.38 10.94
N TYR A 181 -1.09 0.49 11.92
CA TYR A 181 -1.85 0.80 13.13
C TYR A 181 -1.46 -0.10 14.30
N LYS A 182 -1.93 0.25 15.49
CA LYS A 182 -1.82 -0.58 16.70
C LYS A 182 -2.95 -1.58 16.76
N GLY A 183 -2.62 -2.87 16.82
CA GLY A 183 -3.57 -3.91 17.14
C GLY A 183 -3.94 -3.91 18.62
N LEU A 184 -4.93 -4.72 18.98
CA LEU A 184 -5.28 -4.95 20.38
C LEU A 184 -4.54 -6.19 20.87
N LYS A 185 -3.85 -6.05 22.00
CA LYS A 185 -3.25 -7.19 22.69
C LYS A 185 -4.33 -8.22 23.04
N GLU A 186 -4.12 -9.47 22.64
CA GLU A 186 -5.02 -10.55 23.03
C GLU A 186 -4.89 -10.80 24.54
N MET A 187 -6.00 -10.75 25.27
CA MET A 187 -6.02 -11.08 26.70
C MET A 187 -5.97 -12.59 26.98
N LYS A 188 -5.92 -13.43 25.94
CA LYS A 188 -5.79 -14.89 26.10
C LYS A 188 -4.37 -15.22 26.55
N LYS A 189 -4.25 -16.13 27.54
CA LYS A 189 -2.97 -16.73 27.94
C LYS A 189 -2.30 -17.28 26.69
N VAL A 190 -1.23 -16.63 26.23
CA VAL A 190 -0.43 -17.07 25.08
C VAL A 190 0.04 -18.49 25.39
N THR A 191 -0.47 -19.47 24.64
CA THR A 191 -0.15 -20.90 24.78
C THR A 191 1.19 -21.27 24.12
N GLY A 192 1.94 -20.30 23.60
CA GLY A 192 3.28 -20.50 23.05
C GLY A 192 4.32 -19.76 23.88
N GLU A 193 5.16 -20.49 24.61
CA GLU A 193 6.27 -19.90 25.36
C GLU A 193 7.33 -19.37 24.39
N VAL A 194 7.34 -18.06 24.11
CA VAL A 194 8.39 -17.44 23.29
C VAL A 194 9.73 -17.65 23.99
N LYS A 195 10.74 -18.20 23.32
CA LYS A 195 12.08 -18.40 23.90
C LYS A 195 12.87 -17.09 23.88
N CYS A 196 13.39 -16.65 25.02
CA CYS A 196 14.29 -15.49 25.07
C CYS A 196 15.54 -15.74 24.23
N GLU A 197 15.83 -14.88 23.24
CA GLU A 197 16.99 -15.07 22.35
C GLU A 197 18.32 -14.93 23.10
N LYS A 198 18.34 -14.11 24.16
CA LYS A 198 19.54 -13.84 24.96
C LYS A 198 19.82 -14.90 26.02
N CYS A 199 18.81 -15.30 26.81
CA CYS A 199 19.00 -16.21 27.95
C CYS A 199 18.42 -17.62 27.74
N GLY A 200 17.72 -17.86 26.63
CA GLY A 200 17.18 -19.17 26.27
C GLY A 200 15.96 -19.64 27.08
N ARG A 201 15.47 -18.85 28.05
CA ARG A 201 14.30 -19.21 28.87
C ARG A 201 12.99 -18.88 28.16
N THR A 202 12.00 -19.76 28.28
CA THR A 202 10.69 -19.68 27.62
C THR A 202 9.57 -19.19 28.55
N GLU A 203 9.68 -19.53 29.84
CA GLU A 203 8.66 -19.37 30.90
C GLU A 203 8.29 -17.92 31.28
N PHE A 204 9.00 -16.90 30.76
CA PHE A 204 8.98 -15.54 31.35
C PHE A 204 8.86 -14.40 30.33
N ASN A 205 8.25 -14.65 29.17
CA ASN A 205 8.06 -13.65 28.13
C ASN A 205 6.59 -13.22 28.06
N PHE A 206 6.30 -11.98 28.43
CA PHE A 206 4.96 -11.38 28.31
C PHE A 206 4.96 -10.34 27.20
N GLU A 207 3.83 -10.21 26.51
CA GLU A 207 3.67 -9.17 25.50
C GLU A 207 3.70 -7.80 26.18
N TYR A 208 4.71 -7.01 25.83
CA TYR A 208 5.09 -5.78 26.51
C TYR A 208 4.19 -4.59 26.15
N ARG A 209 3.68 -4.56 24.92
CA ARG A 209 2.83 -3.48 24.38
C ARG A 209 1.92 -4.02 23.29
N ASN A 210 0.96 -3.19 22.88
CA ASN A 210 0.08 -3.51 21.75
C ASN A 210 0.89 -3.85 20.48
N PRO A 211 0.45 -4.87 19.72
CA PRO A 211 1.15 -5.29 18.52
C PRO A 211 1.05 -4.24 17.41
N ASP A 212 2.05 -4.23 16.55
CA ASP A 212 2.03 -3.41 15.34
C ASP A 212 1.44 -4.20 14.19
N VAL A 213 0.44 -3.64 13.51
CA VAL A 213 -0.18 -4.28 12.35
C VAL A 213 0.08 -3.41 11.13
N LYS A 214 0.57 -4.03 10.05
CA LYS A 214 0.59 -3.40 8.73
C LYS A 214 -0.12 -4.26 7.69
N GLU A 215 -0.91 -3.61 6.85
CA GLU A 215 -1.52 -4.19 5.66
C GLU A 215 -0.80 -3.64 4.43
N ASP A 216 -0.15 -4.53 3.67
CA ASP A 216 0.48 -4.19 2.41
C ASP A 216 -0.38 -4.68 1.23
N PRO A 217 -1.10 -3.78 0.53
CA PRO A 217 -2.04 -4.15 -0.54
C PRO A 217 -1.33 -4.35 -1.89
N PHE A 218 -0.06 -4.75 -1.91
CA PHE A 218 0.73 -4.78 -3.13
C PHE A 218 0.65 -6.12 -3.86
N GLY A 219 -0.04 -6.12 -5.02
CA GLY A 219 -0.21 -7.28 -5.88
C GLY A 219 -1.68 -7.67 -6.01
N THR A 220 -1.94 -8.96 -6.18
CA THR A 220 -3.29 -9.56 -6.12
C THR A 220 -3.62 -10.07 -4.71
N THR A 221 -2.74 -9.83 -3.74
CA THR A 221 -2.89 -10.25 -2.36
C THR A 221 -2.67 -9.06 -1.44
N VAL A 222 -3.34 -9.09 -0.29
CA VAL A 222 -3.03 -8.22 0.84
C VAL A 222 -2.23 -9.07 1.82
N VAL A 223 -1.03 -8.63 2.15
CA VAL A 223 -0.22 -9.24 3.21
C VAL A 223 -0.39 -8.41 4.47
N GLU A 224 -0.97 -9.00 5.50
CA GLU A 224 -1.02 -8.42 6.82
C GLU A 224 0.14 -8.98 7.65
N THR A 225 0.98 -8.09 8.20
CA THR A 225 2.04 -8.45 9.13
C THR A 225 1.70 -7.91 10.50
N THR A 226 1.65 -8.81 11.50
CA THR A 226 1.50 -8.47 12.90
C THR A 226 2.82 -8.68 13.64
N THR A 227 3.38 -7.61 14.19
CA THR A 227 4.61 -7.64 14.98
C THR A 227 4.28 -7.56 16.47
N LYS A 228 4.67 -8.58 17.22
CA LYS A 228 4.48 -8.67 18.67
C LYS A 228 5.80 -8.44 19.40
N TYR A 229 5.71 -7.86 20.59
CA TYR A 229 6.86 -7.44 21.39
C TYR A 229 6.83 -8.15 22.73
N TYR A 230 7.82 -8.98 23.04
CA TYR A 230 7.88 -9.73 24.29
C TYR A 230 9.07 -9.28 25.14
N LYS A 231 8.85 -9.02 26.42
CA LYS A 231 9.93 -8.68 27.34
C LYS A 231 10.21 -9.86 28.28
N CYS A 232 11.47 -10.27 28.35
CA CYS A 232 11.89 -11.32 29.26
C CYS A 232 11.96 -10.80 30.70
N ASN A 233 11.20 -11.40 31.63
CA ASN A 233 11.26 -11.01 33.05
C ASN A 233 12.60 -11.33 33.70
N TYR A 234 13.36 -12.30 33.18
CA TYR A 234 14.62 -12.72 33.77
C TYR A 234 15.78 -11.78 33.43
N CYS A 235 15.98 -11.49 32.14
CA CYS A 235 17.13 -10.70 31.67
C CYS A 235 16.76 -9.34 31.07
N GLY A 236 15.47 -9.00 31.01
CA GLY A 236 14.97 -7.75 30.45
C GLY A 236 15.04 -7.66 28.92
N ASN A 237 15.56 -8.69 28.23
CA ASN A 237 15.71 -8.70 26.78
C ASN A 237 14.35 -8.53 26.09
N LEU A 238 14.33 -7.69 25.06
CA LEU A 238 13.18 -7.56 24.17
C LEU A 238 13.33 -8.57 23.02
N ASN A 239 12.33 -9.43 22.89
CA ASN A 239 12.13 -10.30 21.75
C ASN A 239 11.05 -9.72 20.85
N ILE A 240 11.23 -9.81 19.54
CA ILE A 240 10.25 -9.35 18.54
C ILE A 240 9.87 -10.57 17.69
N THR A 241 8.58 -10.79 17.49
CA THR A 241 8.08 -11.82 16.58
C THR A 241 7.18 -11.20 15.52
N GLU A 242 7.21 -11.76 14.32
CA GLU A 242 6.35 -11.34 13.21
C GLU A 242 5.49 -12.52 12.77
N GLU A 243 4.19 -12.29 12.61
CA GLU A 243 3.21 -13.22 12.03
C GLU A 243 2.70 -12.60 10.73
N GLU A 244 2.68 -13.38 9.64
CA GLU A 244 2.18 -12.95 8.34
C GLU A 244 0.92 -13.71 7.99
N THR A 245 -0.12 -12.97 7.59
CA THR A 245 -1.38 -13.51 7.08
C THR A 245 -1.58 -13.01 5.65
N VAL A 246 -1.88 -13.91 4.72
CA VAL A 246 -2.08 -13.56 3.29
C VAL A 246 -3.54 -13.69 2.93
N TYR A 247 -4.13 -12.60 2.45
CA TYR A 247 -5.49 -12.57 1.92
C TYR A 247 -5.44 -12.49 0.40
N GLU A 248 -6.18 -13.35 -0.29
CA GLU A 248 -6.43 -13.18 -1.72
C GLU A 248 -7.41 -12.02 -1.93
N THR A 249 -7.02 -11.03 -2.74
CA THR A 249 -7.95 -9.95 -3.08
C THR A 249 -8.86 -10.40 -4.20
N THR A 250 -10.15 -10.12 -4.06
CA THR A 250 -11.09 -10.26 -5.17
C THR A 250 -11.09 -8.97 -6.00
N PRO A 251 -11.43 -9.05 -7.30
CA PRO A 251 -11.51 -7.85 -8.15
C PRO A 251 -12.46 -6.75 -7.65
N TRP A 252 -13.34 -7.07 -6.69
CA TRP A 252 -14.33 -6.18 -6.11
C TRP A 252 -13.81 -5.32 -4.96
N ASP A 253 -12.65 -5.66 -4.37
CA ASP A 253 -12.07 -4.95 -3.22
C ASP A 253 -11.42 -3.59 -3.59
N PHE A 254 -11.47 -3.22 -4.88
CA PHE A 254 -10.93 -1.97 -5.42
C PHE A 254 -12.01 -1.05 -6.05
N LEU A 255 -13.30 -1.37 -5.86
CA LEU A 255 -14.45 -0.52 -6.21
C LEU A 255 -14.85 0.36 -5.02
#